data_AF-A0A4R3XX07-F1
#
_entry.id   AF-A0A4R3XX07-F1
#
_cell.length_a   1.000
_cell.length_b   1.000
_cell.length_c   1.000
_cell.angle_alpha   90.00
_cell.angle_beta   90.00
_cell.angle_gamma   90.00
#
_symmetry.space_group_name_H-M   'P 1'
#
loop_
_entity.id
_entity.type
_entity.pdbx_description
1 polymer ?
#
loop_
_entity_poly.entity_id
_entity_poly.type
_entity_poly.pdbx_seq_one_letter_code
_entity_poly.pdbx_strand_id
1 'polypeptide(L)'
;MIEGRVSEHVNRVSNIPALASKPVTIILETDTLLATDVEAQGGVVRYNQGRLHEISIPAGKLTKLLSRLPSTTLARFPYHHEAVSVTGQGVAKTGAADMQAIGNSGAGIKIGIIDLGFASLSTAQASGDLPSNLSIIDYTGTGTGGIDHGTNVAEIVHEMAPGASLYLAKISTEVQLSQALNDMAAAGVRVINHSVAWFGAAFYDGTGSICTTANSADSKGIQWVNAMGNARAAHYLGTFTDINNDLRHEFSTGQNFNTIILSAGFPVSLILNWDAYPSTKVDYNLYLYNGNPDNGGTLVASSQNKQSGSGPSYFPYPYESIDYTPPSNGTYYIVVKKVSSSTTNLPLTLFSTGPELGKFTPASSLLQPADCANVLGVGAVDLNDSVEYFSSEGPTTNGNPKPEISAPNRVQTSLTSSFAGTSAASPHVAGAAALLLAKNPNMTPPQLRATIQAAVKDISTAGFDFRTGFGRISLDADGDGLNHDDELFYGTSPINADTDGDGLSDWAEIFTYGTNPTVSNKGDISPKGAPDGKVNISDLLILTRFVEGLDTPTIREKLLADMNNDGVLDIRDVLLMRRLLGF
;
A
#
# COMPACT_ATOMS: atom_id res chain seq x y z
N MET A 1 -18.49 7.24 27.77
CA MET A 1 -18.73 7.74 26.39
C MET A 1 -19.06 6.56 25.49
N ILE A 2 -19.98 6.69 24.53
CA ILE A 2 -20.43 5.55 23.68
C ILE A 2 -20.68 6.04 22.25
N GLU A 3 -20.22 5.30 21.25
CA GLU A 3 -20.52 5.51 19.82
C GLU A 3 -22.02 5.31 19.51
N GLY A 4 -22.54 6.05 18.53
CA GLY A 4 -23.90 5.92 18.02
C GLY A 4 -24.18 4.53 17.45
N ARG A 5 -23.26 3.96 16.65
CA ARG A 5 -23.38 2.58 16.13
C ARG A 5 -23.49 1.54 17.25
N VAL A 6 -22.71 1.68 18.34
CA VAL A 6 -22.81 0.80 19.52
C VAL A 6 -24.16 0.96 20.23
N SER A 7 -24.63 2.21 20.35
CA SER A 7 -25.94 2.52 20.95
C SER A 7 -27.11 1.95 20.13
N GLU A 8 -27.06 2.06 18.80
CA GLU A 8 -28.02 1.46 17.88
C GLU A 8 -27.97 -0.07 17.94
N HIS A 9 -26.78 -0.67 17.96
CA HIS A 9 -26.62 -2.12 18.11
C HIS A 9 -27.28 -2.63 19.40
N VAL A 10 -27.08 -1.93 20.53
CA VAL A 10 -27.74 -2.26 21.81
C VAL A 10 -29.27 -2.18 21.71
N ASN A 11 -29.80 -1.13 21.08
CA ASN A 11 -31.25 -0.98 20.86
C ASN A 11 -31.80 -2.10 19.96
N ARG A 12 -31.10 -2.43 18.87
CA ARG A 12 -31.44 -3.51 17.93
C ARG A 12 -31.43 -4.89 18.60
N VAL A 13 -30.42 -5.18 19.43
CA VAL A 13 -30.33 -6.42 20.22
C VAL A 13 -31.46 -6.53 21.23
N SER A 14 -31.86 -5.41 21.85
CA SER A 14 -32.99 -5.38 22.80
C SER A 14 -34.32 -5.72 22.13
N ASN A 15 -34.46 -5.41 20.84
CA ASN A 15 -35.65 -5.72 20.03
C ASN A 15 -35.58 -7.10 19.33
N ILE A 16 -34.41 -7.75 19.26
CA ILE A 16 -34.19 -9.03 18.56
C ILE A 16 -33.47 -10.01 19.50
N PRO A 17 -34.19 -10.78 20.34
CA PRO A 17 -33.60 -11.64 21.36
C PRO A 17 -32.58 -12.67 20.84
N ALA A 18 -32.72 -13.11 19.59
CA ALA A 18 -31.78 -14.04 18.93
C ALA A 18 -30.36 -13.45 18.69
N LEU A 19 -30.18 -12.13 18.85
CA LEU A 19 -28.86 -11.48 18.80
C LEU A 19 -28.21 -11.36 20.19
N ALA A 20 -28.99 -11.44 21.29
CA ALA A 20 -28.51 -11.13 22.63
C ALA A 20 -27.43 -12.09 23.17
N SER A 21 -27.39 -13.33 22.65
CA SER A 21 -26.37 -14.34 22.96
C SER A 21 -25.17 -14.32 22.02
N LYS A 22 -25.22 -13.62 20.88
CA LYS A 22 -24.08 -13.56 19.95
C LYS A 22 -22.98 -12.67 20.53
N PRO A 23 -21.69 -13.07 20.43
CA PRO A 23 -20.60 -12.20 20.83
C PRO A 23 -20.49 -10.99 19.88
N VAL A 24 -20.09 -9.85 20.44
CA VAL A 24 -19.79 -8.63 19.70
C VAL A 24 -18.39 -8.12 20.07
N THR A 25 -17.60 -7.74 19.06
CA THR A 25 -16.29 -7.08 19.24
C THR A 25 -16.50 -5.61 19.56
N ILE A 26 -15.91 -5.12 20.64
CA ILE A 26 -15.93 -3.71 21.05
C ILE A 26 -14.51 -3.29 21.45
N ILE A 27 -14.12 -2.08 21.06
CA ILE A 27 -12.91 -1.42 21.58
C ILE A 27 -13.33 -0.53 22.76
N LEU A 28 -12.75 -0.78 23.92
CA LEU A 28 -12.84 0.07 25.09
C LEU A 28 -11.57 0.92 25.18
N GLU A 29 -11.71 2.24 25.14
CA GLU A 29 -10.59 3.16 25.36
C GLU A 29 -10.62 3.68 26.79
N THR A 30 -9.63 3.29 27.59
CA THR A 30 -9.48 3.68 29.00
C THR A 30 -8.08 3.36 29.49
N ASP A 31 -7.49 4.25 30.27
CA ASP A 31 -6.20 3.98 30.92
C ASP A 31 -6.37 2.98 32.10
N THR A 32 -7.61 2.67 32.50
CA THR A 32 -7.95 1.63 33.50
C THR A 32 -9.08 0.73 33.03
N LEU A 33 -8.79 -0.56 32.85
CA LEU A 33 -9.76 -1.64 32.67
C LEU A 33 -9.33 -2.85 33.52
N LEU A 34 -10.24 -3.45 34.25
CA LEU A 34 -10.02 -4.75 34.91
C LEU A 34 -10.69 -5.84 34.08
N ALA A 35 -9.95 -6.87 33.68
CA ALA A 35 -10.50 -7.99 32.91
C ALA A 35 -11.70 -8.65 33.63
N THR A 36 -11.65 -8.70 34.97
CA THR A 36 -12.69 -9.20 35.85
C THR A 36 -14.05 -8.51 35.68
N ASP A 37 -14.12 -7.24 35.26
CA ASP A 37 -15.40 -6.55 35.01
C ASP A 37 -16.10 -7.07 33.75
N VAL A 38 -15.29 -7.42 32.73
CA VAL A 38 -15.71 -8.00 31.45
C VAL A 38 -16.11 -9.47 31.64
N GLU A 39 -15.27 -10.23 32.34
CA GLU A 39 -15.51 -11.62 32.75
C GLU A 39 -16.78 -11.76 33.58
N ALA A 40 -17.05 -10.83 34.51
CA ALA A 40 -18.26 -10.80 35.31
C ALA A 40 -19.55 -10.54 34.50
N GLN A 41 -19.44 -10.18 33.21
CA GLN A 41 -20.56 -10.12 32.26
C GLN A 41 -20.58 -11.30 31.27
N GLY A 42 -19.62 -12.24 31.36
CA GLY A 42 -19.47 -13.36 30.43
C GLY A 42 -18.78 -12.99 29.11
N GLY A 43 -18.03 -11.88 29.09
CA GLY A 43 -17.11 -11.55 28.00
C GLY A 43 -15.66 -11.86 28.37
N VAL A 44 -14.74 -11.57 27.45
CA VAL A 44 -13.29 -11.68 27.63
C VAL A 44 -12.59 -10.45 27.05
N VAL A 45 -11.48 -10.03 27.65
CA VAL A 45 -10.49 -9.16 26.99
C VAL A 45 -9.64 -10.06 26.10
N ARG A 46 -9.51 -9.75 24.80
CA ARG A 46 -8.70 -10.52 23.85
C ARG A 46 -7.30 -9.95 23.67
N TYR A 47 -7.20 -8.63 23.49
CA TYR A 47 -5.94 -7.92 23.24
C TYR A 47 -5.96 -6.53 23.87
N ASN A 48 -4.78 -5.99 24.18
CA ASN A 48 -4.63 -4.63 24.70
C ASN A 48 -3.37 -3.93 24.14
N GLN A 49 -3.51 -2.66 23.75
CA GLN A 49 -2.42 -1.80 23.28
C GLN A 49 -2.54 -0.43 23.95
N GLY A 50 -1.72 -0.17 24.97
CA GLY A 50 -1.79 1.06 25.76
C GLY A 50 -3.15 1.21 26.44
N ARG A 51 -3.95 2.18 25.98
CA ARG A 51 -5.33 2.42 26.47
C ARG A 51 -6.44 1.72 25.67
N LEU A 52 -6.10 1.09 24.54
CA LEU A 52 -7.05 0.37 23.70
C LEU A 52 -7.17 -1.06 24.22
N HIS A 53 -8.36 -1.47 24.63
CA HIS A 53 -8.65 -2.84 25.07
C HIS A 53 -9.74 -3.43 24.18
N GLU A 54 -9.42 -4.49 23.47
CA GLU A 54 -10.40 -5.20 22.67
C GLU A 54 -11.10 -6.26 23.52
N ILE A 55 -12.44 -6.21 23.54
CA ILE A 55 -13.27 -7.20 24.20
C ILE A 55 -14.14 -7.98 23.20
N SER A 56 -14.47 -9.22 23.58
CA SER A 56 -15.57 -9.99 23.01
C SER A 56 -16.59 -10.25 24.12
N ILE A 57 -17.84 -9.85 23.92
CA ILE A 57 -18.90 -9.95 24.95
C ILE A 57 -20.24 -10.33 24.32
N PRO A 58 -21.09 -11.16 24.96
CA PRO A 58 -22.45 -11.40 24.46
C PRO A 58 -23.23 -10.08 24.38
N ALA A 59 -23.79 -9.75 23.22
CA ALA A 59 -24.28 -8.40 22.93
C ALA A 59 -25.35 -7.91 23.91
N GLY A 60 -26.22 -8.80 24.42
CA GLY A 60 -27.22 -8.49 25.44
C GLY A 60 -26.67 -8.22 26.85
N LYS A 61 -25.35 -8.23 27.03
CA LYS A 61 -24.65 -7.89 28.28
C LYS A 61 -23.90 -6.55 28.22
N LEU A 62 -23.69 -6.02 27.01
CA LEU A 62 -22.86 -4.83 26.79
C LEU A 62 -23.30 -3.62 27.61
N THR A 63 -24.59 -3.29 27.63
CA THR A 63 -25.16 -2.19 28.42
C THR A 63 -24.81 -2.26 29.90
N LYS A 64 -24.76 -3.48 30.47
CA LYS A 64 -24.47 -3.73 31.89
C LYS A 64 -22.98 -3.68 32.21
N LEU A 65 -22.11 -3.93 31.24
CA LEU A 65 -20.68 -3.62 31.36
C LEU A 65 -20.47 -2.10 31.31
N LEU A 66 -21.01 -1.43 30.29
CA LEU A 66 -20.85 0.02 30.09
C LEU A 66 -21.41 0.85 31.25
N SER A 67 -22.45 0.38 31.95
CA SER A 67 -22.98 1.03 33.16
C SER A 67 -22.12 0.86 34.44
N ARG A 68 -21.01 0.11 34.37
CA ARG A 68 -20.09 -0.15 35.50
C ARG A 68 -18.72 0.50 35.32
N LEU A 69 -18.31 0.72 34.07
CA LEU A 69 -17.03 1.34 33.75
C LEU A 69 -17.07 2.85 34.05
N PRO A 70 -15.90 3.50 34.26
CA PRO A 70 -15.81 4.95 34.40
C PRO A 70 -16.52 5.70 33.26
N SER A 71 -17.14 6.84 33.56
CA SER A 71 -17.80 7.68 32.54
C SER A 71 -16.84 8.19 31.45
N THR A 72 -15.55 8.27 31.79
CA THR A 72 -14.41 8.57 30.91
C THR A 72 -14.05 7.43 29.95
N THR A 73 -14.46 6.19 30.20
CA THR A 73 -14.23 5.10 29.24
C THR A 73 -15.06 5.35 27.98
N LEU A 74 -14.42 5.25 26.82
CA LEU A 74 -15.10 5.28 25.52
C LEU A 74 -15.32 3.85 25.02
N ALA A 75 -16.52 3.57 24.51
CA ALA A 75 -16.84 2.33 23.82
C ALA A 75 -17.26 2.60 22.38
N ARG A 76 -16.55 1.98 21.43
CA ARG A 76 -16.84 2.01 19.99
C ARG A 76 -16.63 0.64 19.36
N PHE A 77 -17.15 0.45 18.16
CA PHE A 77 -16.68 -0.62 17.28
C PHE A 77 -15.22 -0.39 16.84
N PRO A 78 -14.54 -1.43 16.33
CA PRO A 78 -13.34 -1.24 15.53
C PRO A 78 -13.58 -0.25 14.38
N TYR A 79 -12.51 0.39 13.92
CA TYR A 79 -12.57 1.21 12.71
C TYR A 79 -12.96 0.36 11.50
N HIS A 80 -13.70 0.94 10.56
CA HIS A 80 -14.06 0.24 9.32
C HIS A 80 -12.79 0.01 8.49
N HIS A 81 -12.63 -1.20 7.96
CA HIS A 81 -11.46 -1.60 7.20
C HIS A 81 -11.84 -2.65 6.15
N GLU A 82 -11.20 -2.57 4.98
CA GLU A 82 -11.56 -3.41 3.83
C GLU A 82 -10.36 -3.92 3.04
N ALA A 83 -10.63 -5.02 2.34
CA ALA A 83 -9.75 -5.79 1.48
C ALA A 83 -10.04 -5.50 0.00
N VAL A 84 -8.99 -5.50 -0.84
CA VAL A 84 -8.98 -4.94 -2.21
C VAL A 84 -8.09 -5.84 -3.11
N SER A 85 -8.32 -5.99 -4.42
CA SER A 85 -7.91 -7.24 -5.08
C SER A 85 -6.52 -7.31 -5.79
N VAL A 86 -5.89 -8.51 -5.76
CA VAL A 86 -4.55 -9.03 -6.22
C VAL A 86 -4.66 -9.81 -7.57
N THR A 87 -3.97 -10.84 -8.13
CA THR A 87 -2.72 -11.68 -7.99
C THR A 87 -2.20 -12.09 -9.40
N GLY A 88 -0.90 -12.32 -9.67
CA GLY A 88 -0.40 -13.22 -10.76
C GLY A 88 -0.38 -12.79 -12.25
N GLN A 89 0.54 -11.89 -12.59
CA GLN A 89 1.08 -11.66 -13.97
C GLN A 89 2.26 -10.67 -13.94
N GLY A 90 2.48 -9.99 -12.81
CA GLY A 90 3.51 -8.96 -12.66
C GLY A 90 4.95 -9.44 -12.46
N VAL A 91 5.21 -10.73 -12.21
CA VAL A 91 6.58 -11.25 -11.97
C VAL A 91 7.53 -10.91 -13.12
N ALA A 92 7.08 -11.14 -14.36
CA ALA A 92 7.82 -10.72 -15.54
C ALA A 92 7.86 -9.18 -15.66
N LYS A 93 6.71 -8.51 -15.53
CA LYS A 93 6.51 -7.06 -15.67
C LYS A 93 7.24 -6.19 -14.60
N THR A 94 8.06 -6.78 -13.74
CA THR A 94 8.75 -6.09 -12.64
C THR A 94 10.21 -6.52 -12.48
N GLY A 95 10.78 -7.31 -13.40
CA GLY A 95 12.16 -7.83 -13.30
C GLY A 95 12.37 -8.91 -12.22
N ALA A 96 11.29 -9.38 -11.58
CA ALA A 96 11.39 -10.41 -10.54
C ALA A 96 11.70 -11.79 -11.13
N ALA A 97 11.29 -12.06 -12.37
CA ALA A 97 11.68 -13.27 -13.10
C ALA A 97 13.20 -13.37 -13.29
N ASP A 98 13.86 -12.25 -13.58
CA ASP A 98 15.28 -12.19 -13.91
C ASP A 98 16.15 -12.30 -12.63
N MET A 99 15.71 -11.64 -11.55
CA MET A 99 16.21 -11.90 -10.20
C MET A 99 16.13 -13.38 -9.81
N GLN A 100 15.01 -14.05 -10.10
CA GLN A 100 14.88 -15.49 -9.84
C GLN A 100 15.79 -16.34 -10.75
N ALA A 101 16.02 -15.92 -12.00
CA ALA A 101 16.89 -16.60 -12.95
C ALA A 101 18.37 -16.60 -12.53
N ILE A 102 18.87 -15.51 -11.93
CA ILE A 102 20.21 -15.48 -11.29
C ILE A 102 20.28 -16.20 -9.94
N GLY A 103 19.22 -16.91 -9.54
CA GLY A 103 19.13 -17.68 -8.30
C GLY A 103 18.70 -16.88 -7.07
N ASN A 104 18.36 -15.60 -7.21
CA ASN A 104 17.81 -14.80 -6.11
C ASN A 104 16.30 -14.99 -6.02
N SER A 105 15.88 -15.93 -5.18
CA SER A 105 14.45 -16.20 -4.88
C SER A 105 13.92 -15.46 -3.65
N GLY A 106 14.66 -14.50 -3.07
CA GLY A 106 14.33 -13.89 -1.78
C GLY A 106 14.66 -14.79 -0.57
N ALA A 107 15.49 -15.81 -0.78
CA ALA A 107 15.82 -16.83 0.22
C ALA A 107 16.39 -16.24 1.52
N GLY A 108 15.92 -16.76 2.65
CA GLY A 108 16.32 -16.30 3.99
C GLY A 108 15.60 -15.04 4.48
N ILE A 109 14.88 -14.32 3.61
CA ILE A 109 14.03 -13.19 4.01
C ILE A 109 12.68 -13.70 4.51
N LYS A 110 12.12 -12.98 5.48
CA LYS A 110 10.82 -13.26 6.09
C LYS A 110 9.85 -12.11 5.79
N ILE A 111 8.70 -12.45 5.22
CA ILE A 111 7.67 -11.48 4.81
C ILE A 111 6.40 -11.73 5.61
N GLY A 112 5.89 -10.68 6.24
CA GLY A 112 4.61 -10.67 6.92
C GLY A 112 3.50 -10.22 5.97
N ILE A 113 2.34 -10.85 6.04
CA ILE A 113 1.11 -10.45 5.35
C ILE A 113 0.04 -10.29 6.42
N ILE A 114 -0.35 -9.05 6.71
CA ILE A 114 -1.39 -8.75 7.69
C ILE A 114 -2.69 -8.46 6.94
N ASP A 115 -3.73 -9.25 7.18
CA ASP A 115 -4.91 -9.33 6.33
C ASP A 115 -6.20 -9.71 7.10
N LEU A 116 -7.33 -9.85 6.39
CA LEU A 116 -8.66 -10.05 6.95
C LEU A 116 -9.22 -11.47 6.76
N GLY A 117 -8.66 -12.25 5.84
CA GLY A 117 -9.11 -13.63 5.59
C GLY A 117 -8.23 -14.39 4.60
N PHE A 118 -8.11 -15.70 4.82
CA PHE A 118 -7.29 -16.64 4.05
C PHE A 118 -8.12 -17.92 3.77
N ALA A 119 -9.29 -17.76 3.15
CA ALA A 119 -10.34 -18.78 3.18
C ALA A 119 -10.02 -20.07 2.40
N SER A 120 -9.46 -19.96 1.20
CA SER A 120 -8.98 -21.06 0.34
C SER A 120 -7.49 -21.33 0.50
N LEU A 121 -6.87 -20.96 1.64
CA LEU A 121 -5.45 -21.20 1.90
C LEU A 121 -5.04 -22.67 1.72
N SER A 122 -5.86 -23.60 2.20
CA SER A 122 -5.64 -25.03 2.01
C SER A 122 -5.82 -25.50 0.56
N THR A 123 -6.51 -24.74 -0.29
CA THR A 123 -6.63 -24.99 -1.73
C THR A 123 -5.33 -24.61 -2.43
N ALA A 124 -4.85 -23.37 -2.26
CA ALA A 124 -3.58 -22.91 -2.83
C ALA A 124 -2.37 -23.75 -2.34
N GLN A 125 -2.39 -24.22 -1.09
CA GLN A 125 -1.40 -25.17 -0.57
C GLN A 125 -1.50 -26.60 -1.15
N ALA A 126 -2.65 -26.98 -1.70
CA ALA A 126 -2.86 -28.31 -2.29
C ALA A 126 -2.59 -28.34 -3.81
N SER A 127 -2.76 -27.21 -4.50
CA SER A 127 -2.32 -27.00 -5.89
C SER A 127 -0.82 -26.69 -6.00
N GLY A 128 -0.24 -26.04 -4.98
CA GLY A 128 1.18 -25.71 -4.89
C GLY A 128 1.50 -24.24 -5.12
N ASP A 129 0.48 -23.40 -5.35
CA ASP A 129 0.60 -21.94 -5.51
C ASP A 129 1.00 -21.25 -4.18
N LEU A 130 0.83 -21.94 -3.05
CA LEU A 130 1.41 -21.56 -1.76
C LEU A 130 2.15 -22.74 -1.10
N PRO A 131 3.23 -22.47 -0.34
CA PRO A 131 4.01 -23.52 0.29
C PRO A 131 3.29 -24.09 1.52
N SER A 132 3.56 -25.35 1.87
CA SER A 132 2.86 -26.04 2.98
C SER A 132 3.33 -25.62 4.38
N ASN A 133 4.47 -24.95 4.51
CA ASN A 133 5.15 -24.61 5.77
C ASN A 133 4.96 -23.14 6.21
N LEU A 134 3.84 -22.51 5.86
CA LEU A 134 3.47 -21.15 6.28
C LEU A 134 3.38 -21.03 7.81
N SER A 135 3.85 -19.91 8.35
CA SER A 135 3.50 -19.50 9.72
C SER A 135 2.18 -18.73 9.66
N ILE A 136 1.16 -19.16 10.42
CA ILE A 136 -0.19 -18.59 10.35
C ILE A 136 -0.69 -18.29 11.77
N ILE A 137 -1.14 -17.06 12.02
CA ILE A 137 -1.74 -16.65 13.29
C ILE A 137 -3.08 -15.97 12.99
N ASP A 138 -4.18 -16.52 13.53
CA ASP A 138 -5.49 -15.86 13.54
C ASP A 138 -5.69 -15.13 14.86
N TYR A 139 -5.65 -13.79 14.80
CA TYR A 139 -5.94 -12.92 15.94
C TYR A 139 -7.44 -12.70 16.15
N THR A 140 -8.31 -13.11 15.21
CA THR A 140 -9.75 -12.92 15.35
C THR A 140 -10.42 -13.97 16.24
N GLY A 141 -9.82 -15.16 16.33
CA GLY A 141 -10.39 -16.33 17.01
C GLY A 141 -11.51 -17.02 16.21
N THR A 142 -11.50 -16.89 14.89
CA THR A 142 -12.52 -17.44 13.98
C THR A 142 -11.96 -18.42 12.93
N GLY A 143 -10.65 -18.70 12.97
CA GLY A 143 -9.94 -19.50 11.98
C GLY A 143 -9.51 -18.68 10.75
N THR A 144 -8.81 -19.31 9.81
CA THR A 144 -8.34 -18.65 8.57
C THR A 144 -9.46 -18.27 7.60
N GLY A 145 -10.64 -18.90 7.72
CA GLY A 145 -11.82 -18.63 6.88
C GLY A 145 -12.32 -17.18 6.90
N GLY A 146 -13.12 -16.81 5.91
CA GLY A 146 -13.63 -15.45 5.75
C GLY A 146 -13.73 -15.10 4.27
N ILE A 147 -13.17 -13.96 3.88
CA ILE A 147 -12.87 -13.63 2.48
C ILE A 147 -11.54 -14.29 2.05
N ASP A 148 -11.30 -14.36 0.74
CA ASP A 148 -10.11 -15.00 0.17
C ASP A 148 -8.94 -14.06 -0.15
N HIS A 149 -9.11 -12.79 0.18
CA HIS A 149 -8.17 -11.72 -0.16
C HIS A 149 -6.73 -12.01 0.29
N GLY A 150 -6.52 -12.41 1.54
CA GLY A 150 -5.19 -12.70 2.07
C GLY A 150 -4.53 -13.94 1.46
N THR A 151 -5.30 -14.96 1.05
CA THR A 151 -4.77 -16.12 0.31
C THR A 151 -4.14 -15.64 -0.99
N ASN A 152 -4.94 -14.92 -1.76
CA ASN A 152 -4.54 -14.33 -3.02
C ASN A 152 -3.33 -13.37 -2.81
N VAL A 153 -3.29 -12.58 -1.72
CA VAL A 153 -2.17 -11.65 -1.41
C VAL A 153 -0.88 -12.43 -1.18
N ALA A 154 -0.95 -13.55 -0.48
CA ALA A 154 0.21 -14.42 -0.26
C ALA A 154 0.72 -15.03 -1.58
N GLU A 155 -0.16 -15.34 -2.52
CA GLU A 155 0.22 -15.87 -3.83
C GLU A 155 1.13 -14.89 -4.60
N ILE A 156 0.84 -13.58 -4.68
CA ILE A 156 1.78 -12.60 -5.32
C ILE A 156 3.13 -12.62 -4.62
N VAL A 157 3.12 -12.56 -3.28
CA VAL A 157 4.37 -12.47 -2.51
C VAL A 157 5.22 -13.73 -2.73
N HIS A 158 4.58 -14.90 -2.89
CA HIS A 158 5.27 -16.15 -3.20
C HIS A 158 5.75 -16.22 -4.66
N GLU A 159 4.92 -15.85 -5.63
CA GLU A 159 5.29 -15.75 -7.05
C GLU A 159 6.50 -14.83 -7.28
N MET A 160 6.56 -13.70 -6.55
CA MET A 160 7.65 -12.72 -6.63
C MET A 160 8.91 -13.17 -5.89
N ALA A 161 8.78 -13.80 -4.72
CA ALA A 161 9.90 -14.20 -3.87
C ALA A 161 9.71 -15.64 -3.34
N PRO A 162 9.84 -16.68 -4.19
CA PRO A 162 9.45 -18.05 -3.85
C PRO A 162 10.33 -18.73 -2.79
N GLY A 163 11.52 -18.18 -2.51
CA GLY A 163 12.40 -18.61 -1.42
C GLY A 163 12.14 -17.89 -0.09
N ALA A 164 11.32 -16.83 -0.06
CA ALA A 164 11.00 -16.10 1.16
C ALA A 164 10.02 -16.87 2.05
N SER A 165 10.22 -16.77 3.37
CA SER A 165 9.34 -17.41 4.36
C SER A 165 8.18 -16.49 4.72
N LEU A 166 6.94 -16.92 4.44
CA LEU A 166 5.75 -16.12 4.67
C LEU A 166 5.14 -16.34 6.06
N TYR A 167 4.73 -15.22 6.67
CA TYR A 167 4.03 -15.14 7.96
C TYR A 167 2.67 -14.49 7.73
N LEU A 168 1.59 -15.24 7.89
CA LEU A 168 0.22 -14.77 7.66
C LEU A 168 -0.46 -14.41 8.98
N ALA A 169 -0.94 -13.18 9.11
CA ALA A 169 -1.69 -12.71 10.27
C ALA A 169 -3.10 -12.28 9.85
N LYS A 170 -4.12 -12.98 10.35
CA LYS A 170 -5.51 -12.56 10.18
C LYS A 170 -5.92 -11.66 11.34
N ILE A 171 -6.41 -10.46 11.05
CA ILE A 171 -6.81 -9.44 12.01
C ILE A 171 -8.22 -8.89 11.72
N SER A 172 -8.73 -8.10 12.66
CA SER A 172 -10.05 -7.44 12.61
C SER A 172 -10.12 -6.13 13.42
N THR A 173 -9.01 -5.72 14.06
CA THR A 173 -8.93 -4.49 14.89
C THR A 173 -7.54 -3.88 14.82
N GLU A 174 -7.45 -2.60 15.13
CA GLU A 174 -6.19 -1.85 15.25
C GLU A 174 -5.27 -2.37 16.38
N VAL A 175 -5.86 -3.04 17.39
CA VAL A 175 -5.12 -3.68 18.49
C VAL A 175 -4.48 -4.98 18.02
N GLN A 176 -5.21 -5.79 17.25
CA GLN A 176 -4.68 -6.98 16.58
C GLN A 176 -3.61 -6.62 15.53
N LEU A 177 -3.76 -5.51 14.81
CA LEU A 177 -2.74 -4.96 13.91
C LEU A 177 -1.41 -4.71 14.63
N SER A 178 -1.44 -4.10 15.83
CA SER A 178 -0.22 -3.89 16.62
C SER A 178 0.35 -5.17 17.21
N GLN A 179 -0.49 -6.12 17.61
CA GLN A 179 -0.02 -7.40 18.13
C GLN A 179 0.67 -8.20 17.02
N ALA A 180 0.07 -8.29 15.82
CA ALA A 180 0.65 -8.90 14.64
C ALA A 180 2.02 -8.30 14.28
N LEU A 181 2.17 -6.97 14.28
CA LEU A 181 3.46 -6.30 14.07
C LEU A 181 4.51 -6.70 15.13
N ASN A 182 4.12 -6.80 16.40
CA ASN A 182 5.05 -7.19 17.47
C ASN A 182 5.50 -8.65 17.35
N ASP A 183 4.58 -9.57 17.04
CA ASP A 183 4.89 -10.99 16.89
C ASP A 183 5.69 -11.26 15.61
N MET A 184 5.40 -10.56 14.52
CA MET A 184 6.19 -10.58 13.29
C MET A 184 7.62 -10.05 13.52
N ALA A 185 7.78 -8.98 14.28
CA ALA A 185 9.11 -8.47 14.67
C ALA A 185 9.87 -9.48 15.55
N ALA A 186 9.20 -10.11 16.52
CA ALA A 186 9.79 -11.18 17.34
C ALA A 186 10.18 -12.42 16.51
N ALA A 187 9.44 -12.71 15.42
CA ALA A 187 9.77 -13.75 14.47
C ALA A 187 10.90 -13.39 13.48
N GLY A 188 11.35 -12.12 13.46
CA GLY A 188 12.39 -11.64 12.54
C GLY A 188 11.90 -11.35 11.11
N VAL A 189 10.62 -11.02 10.93
CA VAL A 189 10.08 -10.47 9.67
C VAL A 189 10.83 -9.19 9.30
N ARG A 190 11.10 -8.98 8.00
CA ARG A 190 11.84 -7.81 7.46
C ARG A 190 11.01 -6.94 6.52
N VAL A 191 9.94 -7.48 5.95
CA VAL A 191 8.97 -6.76 5.11
C VAL A 191 7.57 -7.13 5.60
N ILE A 192 6.66 -6.16 5.73
CA ILE A 192 5.23 -6.42 5.95
C ILE A 192 4.45 -5.85 4.77
N ASN A 193 3.63 -6.68 4.14
CA ASN A 193 2.55 -6.24 3.26
C ASN A 193 1.25 -6.13 4.06
N HIS A 194 0.54 -5.01 3.92
CA HIS A 194 -0.81 -4.84 4.43
C HIS A 194 -1.70 -4.31 3.29
N SER A 195 -2.42 -5.22 2.64
CA SER A 195 -3.29 -4.94 1.49
C SER A 195 -4.68 -4.44 1.92
N VAL A 196 -4.73 -3.66 3.01
CA VAL A 196 -5.96 -3.23 3.69
C VAL A 196 -5.92 -1.72 3.95
N ALA A 197 -7.09 -1.09 3.87
CA ALA A 197 -7.28 0.33 4.13
C ALA A 197 -8.20 0.55 5.35
N TRP A 198 -7.90 1.55 6.16
CA TRP A 198 -8.64 1.92 7.38
C TRP A 198 -9.31 3.29 7.23
N PHE A 199 -10.61 3.35 7.52
CA PHE A 199 -11.45 4.53 7.37
C PHE A 199 -11.78 5.17 8.73
N GLY A 200 -11.75 6.51 8.79
CA GLY A 200 -12.18 7.30 9.96
C GLY A 200 -11.22 7.27 11.17
N ALA A 201 -10.01 6.70 11.03
CA ALA A 201 -9.04 6.59 12.14
C ALA A 201 -8.16 7.84 12.35
N ALA A 202 -8.00 8.67 11.32
CA ALA A 202 -7.38 10.00 11.35
C ALA A 202 -7.99 10.87 10.22
N PHE A 203 -7.48 12.08 10.01
CA PHE A 203 -7.83 12.90 8.83
C PHE A 203 -6.95 12.59 7.60
N TYR A 204 -6.25 11.46 7.59
CA TYR A 204 -5.34 11.02 6.50
C TYR A 204 -4.16 11.99 6.28
N ASP A 205 -3.63 12.49 7.41
CA ASP A 205 -2.54 13.44 7.56
C ASP A 205 -1.23 12.78 8.05
N GLY A 206 -1.19 11.44 8.10
CA GLY A 206 -0.07 10.67 8.64
C GLY A 206 -0.07 10.51 10.17
N THR A 207 -1.13 10.95 10.87
CA THR A 207 -1.27 10.83 12.33
C THR A 207 -2.21 9.68 12.75
N GLY A 208 -2.67 9.66 14.00
CA GLY A 208 -3.59 8.63 14.51
C GLY A 208 -2.91 7.31 14.95
N SER A 209 -3.71 6.39 15.48
CA SER A 209 -3.23 5.12 16.06
C SER A 209 -2.70 4.16 14.99
N ILE A 210 -3.34 4.13 13.81
CA ILE A 210 -2.95 3.27 12.69
C ILE A 210 -1.54 3.65 12.21
N CYS A 211 -1.25 4.93 11.99
CA CYS A 211 0.11 5.38 11.71
C CYS A 211 1.08 5.23 12.88
N THR A 212 0.65 5.40 14.13
CA THR A 212 1.52 5.15 15.30
C THR A 212 2.02 3.69 15.29
N THR A 213 1.13 2.73 14.99
CA THR A 213 1.49 1.32 14.84
C THR A 213 2.37 1.10 13.60
N ALA A 214 1.94 1.49 12.41
CA ALA A 214 2.66 1.20 11.16
C ALA A 214 4.04 1.86 11.08
N ASN A 215 4.18 3.13 11.51
CA ASN A 215 5.47 3.82 11.54
C ASN A 215 6.48 3.18 12.52
N SER A 216 6.00 2.44 13.52
CA SER A 216 6.86 1.70 14.47
C SER A 216 7.49 0.42 13.90
N ALA A 217 7.14 0.04 12.68
CA ALA A 217 7.81 -1.04 11.94
C ALA A 217 9.25 -0.69 11.58
N ASP A 218 9.51 0.57 11.24
CA ASP A 218 10.82 1.09 10.83
C ASP A 218 11.89 0.87 11.92
N SER A 219 11.57 1.24 13.17
CA SER A 219 12.44 1.03 14.34
C SER A 219 12.53 -0.44 14.81
N LYS A 220 11.73 -1.34 14.23
CA LYS A 220 11.84 -2.80 14.39
C LYS A 220 12.67 -3.44 13.27
N GLY A 221 13.20 -2.64 12.32
CA GLY A 221 13.97 -3.12 11.17
C GLY A 221 13.13 -3.66 10.02
N ILE A 222 11.85 -3.29 9.97
CA ILE A 222 10.83 -3.79 9.02
C ILE A 222 10.40 -2.67 8.09
N GLN A 223 10.40 -2.92 6.76
CA GLN A 223 9.69 -2.03 5.83
C GLN A 223 8.22 -2.43 5.73
N TRP A 224 7.32 -1.48 5.99
CA TRP A 224 5.89 -1.66 5.77
C TRP A 224 5.52 -1.20 4.36
N VAL A 225 4.82 -2.04 3.61
CA VAL A 225 4.33 -1.80 2.25
C VAL A 225 2.81 -1.88 2.29
N ASN A 226 2.13 -0.86 1.76
CA ASN A 226 0.67 -0.76 1.85
C ASN A 226 0.02 -0.36 0.52
N ALA A 227 -1.15 -0.92 0.28
CA ALA A 227 -2.05 -0.48 -0.77
C ALA A 227 -2.52 0.96 -0.49
N MET A 228 -2.56 1.83 -1.51
CA MET A 228 -3.08 3.21 -1.37
C MET A 228 -4.59 3.30 -1.10
N GLY A 229 -5.35 2.30 -1.55
CA GLY A 229 -6.81 2.31 -1.59
C GLY A 229 -7.35 2.45 -3.01
N ASN A 230 -8.63 2.10 -3.18
CA ASN A 230 -9.35 2.17 -4.47
C ASN A 230 -10.39 3.31 -4.51
N ALA A 231 -10.23 4.35 -3.69
CA ALA A 231 -11.28 5.31 -3.39
C ALA A 231 -11.31 6.56 -4.29
N ARG A 232 -10.52 6.63 -5.37
CA ARG A 232 -10.32 7.86 -6.17
C ARG A 232 -11.61 8.54 -6.68
N ALA A 233 -12.63 7.74 -7.04
CA ALA A 233 -13.96 8.24 -7.45
C ALA A 233 -15.04 8.04 -6.36
N ALA A 234 -14.69 7.39 -5.24
CA ALA A 234 -15.54 7.13 -4.08
C ALA A 234 -15.23 8.07 -2.89
N HIS A 235 -14.37 9.07 -3.09
CA HIS A 235 -13.89 10.04 -2.11
C HIS A 235 -14.33 11.46 -2.47
N TYR A 236 -14.70 12.27 -1.48
CA TYR A 236 -14.88 13.71 -1.59
C TYR A 236 -14.13 14.42 -0.46
N LEU A 237 -13.35 15.45 -0.80
CA LEU A 237 -12.69 16.36 0.12
C LEU A 237 -13.14 17.79 -0.18
N GLY A 238 -13.61 18.50 0.85
CA GLY A 238 -14.04 19.90 0.77
C GLY A 238 -14.31 20.51 2.15
N THR A 239 -14.17 21.83 2.27
CA THR A 239 -14.51 22.54 3.51
C THR A 239 -16.02 22.69 3.64
N PHE A 240 -16.57 22.36 4.82
CA PHE A 240 -18.00 22.56 5.09
C PHE A 240 -18.41 23.99 4.74
N THR A 241 -19.41 24.10 3.88
CA THR A 241 -19.86 25.38 3.32
C THR A 241 -21.38 25.39 3.33
N ASP A 242 -21.97 26.43 3.92
CA ASP A 242 -23.40 26.66 4.07
C ASP A 242 -23.66 28.10 3.60
N ILE A 243 -24.12 28.27 2.36
CA ILE A 243 -24.32 29.58 1.73
C ILE A 243 -25.70 30.15 2.05
N ASN A 244 -26.68 29.26 2.25
CA ASN A 244 -28.09 29.60 2.40
C ASN A 244 -28.58 29.63 3.86
N ASN A 245 -27.73 29.21 4.81
CA ASN A 245 -27.96 29.15 6.27
C ASN A 245 -28.97 28.07 6.71
N ASP A 246 -29.08 26.95 5.98
CA ASP A 246 -29.91 25.79 6.36
C ASP A 246 -29.16 24.73 7.20
N LEU A 247 -27.87 24.97 7.48
CA LEU A 247 -26.91 24.10 8.17
C LEU A 247 -26.47 22.85 7.40
N ARG A 248 -26.81 22.68 6.12
CA ARG A 248 -26.29 21.58 5.29
C ARG A 248 -25.03 21.99 4.54
N HIS A 249 -24.32 20.99 4.01
CA HIS A 249 -23.14 21.21 3.19
C HIS A 249 -23.49 21.34 1.70
N GLU A 250 -23.17 22.50 1.12
CA GLU A 250 -23.13 22.76 -0.32
C GLU A 250 -21.97 21.97 -0.96
N PHE A 251 -22.24 20.80 -1.56
CA PHE A 251 -21.22 20.00 -2.27
C PHE A 251 -20.83 20.62 -3.63
N SER A 252 -21.71 21.45 -4.19
CA SER A 252 -21.42 22.48 -5.19
C SER A 252 -22.49 23.57 -5.09
N THR A 253 -22.33 24.71 -5.76
CA THR A 253 -23.19 25.90 -5.60
C THR A 253 -24.70 25.60 -5.76
N GLY A 254 -25.46 25.62 -4.66
CA GLY A 254 -26.90 25.34 -4.65
C GLY A 254 -27.24 23.85 -4.67
N GLN A 255 -26.33 22.99 -4.20
CA GLN A 255 -26.51 21.54 -4.12
C GLN A 255 -26.12 21.05 -2.72
N ASN A 256 -27.06 21.18 -1.78
CA ASN A 256 -26.96 20.78 -0.37
C ASN A 256 -27.01 19.24 -0.13
N PHE A 257 -26.57 18.44 -1.11
CA PHE A 257 -26.47 16.99 -1.07
C PHE A 257 -25.44 16.47 -2.07
N ASN A 258 -24.77 15.36 -1.75
CA ASN A 258 -24.10 14.51 -2.73
C ASN A 258 -25.06 13.41 -3.20
N THR A 259 -24.72 12.68 -4.27
CA THR A 259 -25.52 11.55 -4.78
C THR A 259 -24.67 10.30 -4.89
N ILE A 260 -25.30 9.13 -4.74
CA ILE A 260 -24.66 7.82 -4.89
C ILE A 260 -25.65 6.84 -5.52
N ILE A 261 -25.19 5.99 -6.45
CA ILE A 261 -26.04 5.01 -7.13
C ILE A 261 -25.88 3.67 -6.42
N LEU A 262 -26.94 3.17 -5.78
CA LEU A 262 -26.92 1.91 -5.02
C LEU A 262 -27.74 0.83 -5.72
N SER A 263 -27.32 -0.43 -5.57
CA SER A 263 -27.96 -1.62 -6.14
C SER A 263 -28.56 -2.50 -5.04
N ALA A 264 -29.82 -2.94 -5.21
CA ALA A 264 -30.58 -3.66 -4.20
C ALA A 264 -29.83 -4.89 -3.65
N GLY A 265 -29.75 -5.00 -2.32
CA GLY A 265 -29.08 -6.11 -1.63
C GLY A 265 -27.55 -5.98 -1.51
N PHE A 266 -26.90 -5.05 -2.21
CA PHE A 266 -25.46 -4.80 -2.09
C PHE A 266 -25.19 -3.76 -0.99
N PRO A 267 -24.51 -4.10 0.12
CA PRO A 267 -24.23 -3.15 1.19
C PRO A 267 -23.28 -2.05 0.73
N VAL A 268 -23.39 -0.89 1.38
CA VAL A 268 -22.45 0.23 1.27
C VAL A 268 -22.17 0.79 2.67
N SER A 269 -20.92 1.13 2.93
CA SER A 269 -20.54 1.95 4.09
C SER A 269 -20.19 3.36 3.61
N LEU A 270 -20.76 4.37 4.27
CA LEU A 270 -20.45 5.78 4.05
C LEU A 270 -19.78 6.36 5.29
N ILE A 271 -18.53 6.80 5.16
CA ILE A 271 -17.72 7.35 6.25
C ILE A 271 -17.47 8.83 6.01
N LEU A 272 -17.96 9.69 6.90
CA LEU A 272 -17.64 11.12 6.95
C LEU A 272 -16.64 11.33 8.08
N ASN A 273 -15.55 12.05 7.85
CA ASN A 273 -14.67 12.53 8.91
C ASN A 273 -14.12 13.94 8.65
N TRP A 274 -13.59 14.61 9.68
CA TRP A 274 -13.17 16.02 9.57
C TRP A 274 -11.90 16.38 10.35
N ASP A 275 -11.29 17.50 9.95
CA ASP A 275 -10.02 18.02 10.49
C ASP A 275 -10.16 18.56 11.92
N ALA A 276 -10.28 17.64 12.87
CA ALA A 276 -10.29 17.91 14.31
C ALA A 276 -9.91 16.66 15.15
N TYR A 277 -9.04 15.79 14.62
CA TYR A 277 -8.54 14.63 15.38
C TYR A 277 -7.57 15.08 16.48
N PRO A 278 -7.47 14.34 17.61
CA PRO A 278 -8.25 13.17 17.99
C PRO A 278 -9.57 13.52 18.73
N SER A 279 -9.91 14.79 18.92
CA SER A 279 -11.15 15.16 19.65
C SER A 279 -11.69 16.53 19.26
N THR A 280 -12.99 16.59 18.98
CA THR A 280 -13.67 17.78 18.42
C THR A 280 -14.77 18.36 19.34
N LYS A 281 -15.11 19.63 19.10
CA LYS A 281 -16.33 20.30 19.58
C LYS A 281 -17.22 20.83 18.44
N VAL A 282 -16.78 20.63 17.20
CA VAL A 282 -17.60 20.78 15.99
C VAL A 282 -18.30 19.45 15.75
N ASP A 283 -19.59 19.52 15.44
CA ASP A 283 -20.54 18.42 15.48
C ASP A 283 -21.30 18.43 14.13
N TYR A 284 -21.05 17.40 13.32
CA TYR A 284 -21.59 17.21 11.97
C TYR A 284 -22.23 15.83 11.87
N ASN A 285 -23.48 15.79 11.42
CA ASN A 285 -24.26 14.57 11.23
C ASN A 285 -24.27 14.14 9.75
N LEU A 286 -24.29 12.82 9.51
CA LEU A 286 -24.40 12.21 8.19
C LEU A 286 -25.80 11.60 8.00
N TYR A 287 -26.43 11.85 6.85
CA TYR A 287 -27.76 11.33 6.51
C TYR A 287 -27.78 10.75 5.09
N LEU A 288 -28.52 9.67 4.90
CA LEU A 288 -28.76 9.03 3.60
C LEU A 288 -30.27 8.99 3.31
N TYR A 289 -30.67 9.51 2.16
CA TYR A 289 -32.06 9.59 1.71
C TYR A 289 -32.30 8.77 0.43
N ASN A 290 -33.47 8.17 0.32
CA ASN A 290 -34.02 7.63 -0.93
C ASN A 290 -34.94 8.68 -1.56
N GLY A 291 -34.60 9.12 -2.77
CA GLY A 291 -35.19 10.33 -3.38
C GLY A 291 -34.58 11.63 -2.85
N ASN A 292 -34.74 12.70 -3.63
CA ASN A 292 -34.12 14.00 -3.34
C ASN A 292 -34.70 14.63 -2.04
N PRO A 293 -33.86 14.96 -1.03
CA PRO A 293 -34.31 15.45 0.28
C PRO A 293 -35.09 16.77 0.21
N ASP A 294 -34.85 17.61 -0.81
CA ASP A 294 -35.51 18.90 -0.99
C ASP A 294 -36.87 18.77 -1.69
N ASN A 295 -37.15 17.60 -2.29
CA ASN A 295 -38.41 17.24 -2.93
C ASN A 295 -39.16 16.13 -2.14
N GLY A 296 -38.94 16.04 -0.83
CA GLY A 296 -39.65 15.10 0.05
C GLY A 296 -39.07 13.69 0.10
N GLY A 297 -37.78 13.52 -0.24
CA GLY A 297 -37.07 12.24 -0.12
C GLY A 297 -37.14 11.63 1.28
N THR A 298 -37.20 10.30 1.34
CA THR A 298 -37.33 9.55 2.60
C THR A 298 -35.95 9.29 3.22
N LEU A 299 -35.75 9.70 4.47
CA LEU A 299 -34.54 9.33 5.23
C LEU A 299 -34.51 7.81 5.42
N VAL A 300 -33.42 7.15 5.00
CA VAL A 300 -33.26 5.69 5.11
C VAL A 300 -32.17 5.26 6.09
N ALA A 301 -31.16 6.11 6.36
CA ALA A 301 -30.16 5.89 7.39
C ALA A 301 -29.53 7.21 7.85
N SER A 302 -28.96 7.24 9.06
CA SER A 302 -28.23 8.41 9.58
C SER A 302 -27.20 7.99 10.63
N SER A 303 -26.05 8.67 10.68
CA SER A 303 -25.14 8.65 11.81
C SER A 303 -25.09 10.05 12.43
N GLN A 304 -25.20 10.09 13.76
CA GLN A 304 -25.39 11.30 14.55
C GLN A 304 -24.68 11.16 15.91
N ASN A 305 -23.40 10.80 15.92
CA ASN A 305 -22.61 10.81 17.15
C ASN A 305 -22.49 12.27 17.65
N LYS A 306 -22.51 12.48 18.97
CA LYS A 306 -22.59 13.84 19.52
C LYS A 306 -21.23 14.34 19.99
N GLN A 307 -20.59 15.19 19.20
CA GLN A 307 -19.30 15.80 19.53
C GLN A 307 -19.42 17.04 20.43
N SER A 308 -20.32 17.03 21.43
CA SER A 308 -20.60 18.20 22.29
C SER A 308 -19.54 18.51 23.36
N GLY A 309 -18.35 17.93 23.29
CA GLY A 309 -17.24 18.12 24.24
C GLY A 309 -17.48 17.61 25.68
N SER A 310 -18.69 17.17 26.02
CA SER A 310 -19.11 16.66 27.33
C SER A 310 -20.51 16.04 27.30
N GLY A 311 -20.82 15.19 28.27
CA GLY A 311 -22.15 14.58 28.47
C GLY A 311 -22.18 13.04 28.32
N PRO A 312 -23.30 12.37 28.69
CA PRO A 312 -23.40 10.91 28.65
C PRO A 312 -23.33 10.32 27.23
N SER A 313 -23.85 11.06 26.24
CA SER A 313 -23.82 10.72 24.82
C SER A 313 -22.62 11.32 24.07
N TYR A 314 -21.65 11.91 24.78
CA TYR A 314 -20.47 12.49 24.13
C TYR A 314 -19.64 11.41 23.46
N PHE A 315 -19.32 11.65 22.19
CA PHE A 315 -18.36 10.91 21.40
C PHE A 315 -17.27 11.90 20.97
N PRO A 316 -15.97 11.65 21.25
CA PRO A 316 -14.94 12.66 20.99
C PRO A 316 -14.53 12.73 19.52
N TYR A 317 -14.62 11.62 18.78
CA TYR A 317 -13.99 11.53 17.47
C TYR A 317 -14.78 12.27 16.37
N PRO A 318 -14.06 12.95 15.45
CA PRO A 318 -14.64 13.70 14.35
C PRO A 318 -15.02 12.79 13.16
N TYR A 319 -15.84 11.76 13.39
CA TYR A 319 -16.36 10.92 12.32
C TYR A 319 -17.80 10.45 12.56
N GLU A 320 -18.49 10.21 11.44
CA GLU A 320 -19.82 9.61 11.32
C GLU A 320 -19.75 8.45 10.31
N SER A 321 -20.46 7.35 10.57
CA SER A 321 -20.46 6.16 9.69
C SER A 321 -21.86 5.59 9.54
N ILE A 322 -22.31 5.41 8.29
CA ILE A 322 -23.57 4.73 7.93
C ILE A 322 -23.22 3.42 7.25
N ASP A 323 -23.67 2.31 7.82
CA ASP A 323 -23.61 0.98 7.19
C ASP A 323 -25.04 0.65 6.68
N TYR A 324 -25.27 0.53 5.37
CA TYR A 324 -26.61 0.42 4.79
C TYR A 324 -26.73 -0.61 3.65
N THR A 325 -27.81 -1.39 3.64
CA THR A 325 -28.19 -2.24 2.50
C THR A 325 -29.47 -1.70 1.85
N PRO A 326 -29.43 -1.27 0.57
CA PRO A 326 -30.58 -0.73 -0.14
C PRO A 326 -31.60 -1.82 -0.47
N PRO A 327 -32.92 -1.58 -0.29
CA PRO A 327 -33.98 -2.49 -0.73
C PRO A 327 -34.30 -2.40 -2.23
N SER A 328 -33.78 -1.38 -2.92
CA SER A 328 -34.13 -1.05 -4.31
C SER A 328 -32.95 -0.39 -5.03
N ASN A 329 -32.77 -0.67 -6.33
CA ASN A 329 -31.82 0.07 -7.16
C ASN A 329 -32.24 1.54 -7.27
N GLY A 330 -31.29 2.47 -7.23
CA GLY A 330 -31.58 3.89 -7.52
C GLY A 330 -30.51 4.87 -7.04
N THR A 331 -30.78 6.16 -7.29
CA THR A 331 -29.98 7.26 -6.75
C THR A 331 -30.41 7.59 -5.32
N TYR A 332 -29.47 7.44 -4.39
CA TYR A 332 -29.59 7.87 -3.00
C TYR A 332 -28.83 9.19 -2.81
N TYR A 333 -29.23 9.95 -1.80
CA TYR A 333 -28.79 11.34 -1.58
C TYR A 333 -28.13 11.45 -0.21
N ILE A 334 -26.88 11.89 -0.18
CA ILE A 334 -26.06 12.01 1.03
C ILE A 334 -26.10 13.47 1.48
N VAL A 335 -26.53 13.73 2.71
CA VAL A 335 -26.55 15.07 3.31
C VAL A 335 -25.63 15.08 4.52
N VAL A 336 -24.68 16.01 4.55
CA VAL A 336 -23.92 16.37 5.75
C VAL A 336 -24.57 17.61 6.35
N LYS A 337 -24.90 17.56 7.65
CA LYS A 337 -25.52 18.69 8.35
C LYS A 337 -24.76 19.05 9.62
N LYS A 338 -24.47 20.33 9.79
CA LYS A 338 -23.88 20.90 10.99
C LYS A 338 -24.92 21.07 12.10
N VAL A 339 -24.57 20.77 13.36
CA VAL A 339 -25.51 20.88 14.49
C VAL A 339 -25.59 22.30 15.07
N SER A 340 -24.58 23.15 14.85
CA SER A 340 -24.64 24.58 15.18
C SER A 340 -23.86 25.45 14.19
N SER A 341 -24.45 26.57 13.75
CA SER A 341 -23.74 27.63 13.01
C SER A 341 -22.71 28.37 13.85
N SER A 342 -22.71 28.22 15.17
CA SER A 342 -21.79 28.91 16.09
C SER A 342 -20.38 28.30 16.18
N THR A 343 -20.08 27.26 15.41
CA THR A 343 -18.78 26.56 15.42
C THR A 343 -18.06 26.72 14.06
N THR A 344 -16.73 26.59 14.05
CA THR A 344 -15.90 26.79 12.85
C THR A 344 -16.27 25.82 11.72
N ASN A 345 -16.22 26.28 10.46
CA ASN A 345 -16.28 25.40 9.29
C ASN A 345 -14.94 24.69 9.14
N LEU A 346 -14.95 23.38 8.85
CA LEU A 346 -13.76 22.55 8.79
C LEU A 346 -13.68 21.78 7.46
N PRO A 347 -12.46 21.43 6.99
CA PRO A 347 -12.26 20.39 5.99
C PRO A 347 -12.97 19.09 6.38
N LEU A 348 -13.71 18.53 5.44
CA LEU A 348 -14.41 17.25 5.54
C LEU A 348 -13.85 16.29 4.48
N THR A 349 -13.73 15.02 4.83
CA THR A 349 -13.60 13.91 3.90
C THR A 349 -14.83 13.01 3.99
N LEU A 350 -15.34 12.56 2.84
CA LEU A 350 -16.45 11.61 2.72
C LEU A 350 -16.00 10.46 1.80
N PHE A 351 -16.10 9.24 2.30
CA PHE A 351 -15.77 8.01 1.59
C PHE A 351 -17.00 7.11 1.43
N SER A 352 -17.08 6.43 0.29
CA SER A 352 -17.91 5.26 0.04
C SER A 352 -17.02 4.03 -0.10
N THR A 353 -17.44 2.90 0.47
CA THR A 353 -16.74 1.61 0.30
C THR A 353 -17.18 0.80 -0.92
N GLY A 354 -18.16 1.32 -1.68
CA GLY A 354 -18.68 0.66 -2.87
C GLY A 354 -18.69 1.59 -4.08
N PRO A 355 -19.87 2.06 -4.52
CA PRO A 355 -19.99 2.85 -5.73
C PRO A 355 -19.49 4.31 -5.57
N GLU A 356 -19.16 4.91 -6.71
CA GLU A 356 -18.66 6.28 -6.85
C GLU A 356 -19.63 7.35 -6.30
N LEU A 357 -19.06 8.48 -5.87
CA LEU A 357 -19.82 9.66 -5.44
C LEU A 357 -20.09 10.58 -6.64
N GLY A 358 -21.32 11.08 -6.78
CA GLY A 358 -21.71 12.00 -7.87
C GLY A 358 -21.00 13.36 -7.82
N LYS A 359 -20.42 13.72 -6.67
CA LYS A 359 -19.36 14.71 -6.51
C LYS A 359 -18.19 14.03 -5.79
N PHE A 360 -17.03 13.96 -6.43
CA PHE A 360 -15.82 13.34 -5.89
C PHE A 360 -14.61 14.27 -6.05
N THR A 361 -13.61 14.09 -5.18
CA THR A 361 -12.32 14.80 -5.20
C THR A 361 -11.21 13.76 -5.34
N PRO A 362 -10.56 13.63 -6.51
CA PRO A 362 -9.55 12.60 -6.71
C PRO A 362 -8.33 12.71 -5.80
N ALA A 363 -7.81 13.93 -5.61
CA ALA A 363 -6.67 14.20 -4.74
C ALA A 363 -6.99 13.89 -3.27
N SER A 364 -5.97 13.40 -2.54
CA SER A 364 -6.09 12.98 -1.13
C SER A 364 -7.12 11.89 -0.86
N SER A 365 -7.37 11.02 -1.85
CA SER A 365 -8.29 9.87 -1.74
C SER A 365 -7.67 8.63 -1.07
N LEU A 366 -6.46 8.75 -0.53
CA LEU A 366 -5.74 7.67 0.14
C LEU A 366 -6.18 7.49 1.60
N LEU A 367 -5.91 6.29 2.13
CA LEU A 367 -6.42 5.83 3.43
C LEU A 367 -5.29 5.32 4.33
N GLN A 368 -5.55 5.13 5.63
CA GLN A 368 -4.50 4.66 6.54
C GLN A 368 -4.22 3.16 6.36
N PRO A 369 -2.97 2.69 6.53
CA PRO A 369 -1.75 3.44 6.86
C PRO A 369 -0.96 3.94 5.65
N ALA A 370 -1.53 4.05 4.44
CA ALA A 370 -0.80 4.55 3.28
C ALA A 370 -0.40 6.04 3.38
N ASP A 371 -1.07 6.81 4.24
CA ASP A 371 -0.74 8.20 4.58
C ASP A 371 0.48 8.34 5.51
N CYS A 372 0.94 7.25 6.12
CA CYS A 372 1.96 7.29 7.16
C CYS A 372 3.39 7.49 6.59
N ALA A 373 4.20 8.30 7.28
CA ALA A 373 5.51 8.75 6.79
C ALA A 373 6.57 7.66 6.57
N ASN A 374 6.53 6.54 7.31
CA ASN A 374 7.48 5.43 7.15
C ASN A 374 6.92 4.26 6.30
N VAL A 375 5.64 4.34 5.92
CA VAL A 375 4.96 3.32 5.11
C VAL A 375 5.20 3.62 3.64
N LEU A 376 5.63 2.62 2.88
CA LEU A 376 5.72 2.69 1.43
C LEU A 376 4.32 2.47 0.84
N GLY A 377 3.67 3.53 0.39
CA GLY A 377 2.36 3.49 -0.26
C GLY A 377 2.48 3.14 -1.73
N VAL A 378 1.65 2.20 -2.20
CA VAL A 378 1.71 1.62 -3.55
C VAL A 378 0.41 1.86 -4.33
N GLY A 379 0.50 2.61 -5.43
CA GLY A 379 -0.56 2.83 -6.41
C GLY A 379 -0.68 1.70 -7.45
N ALA A 380 -1.82 1.62 -8.15
CA ALA A 380 -2.08 0.57 -9.15
C ALA A 380 -1.98 1.08 -10.59
N VAL A 381 -1.28 0.31 -11.43
CA VAL A 381 -1.33 0.43 -12.89
C VAL A 381 -1.66 -0.93 -13.53
N ASP A 382 -2.16 -0.92 -14.75
CA ASP A 382 -2.37 -2.15 -15.52
C ASP A 382 -1.04 -2.65 -16.12
N LEU A 383 -1.09 -3.81 -16.80
CA LEU A 383 0.09 -4.44 -17.40
C LEU A 383 0.62 -3.69 -18.65
N ASN A 384 -0.15 -2.73 -19.17
CA ASN A 384 0.24 -1.83 -20.26
C ASN A 384 0.82 -0.50 -19.73
N ASP A 385 1.17 -0.45 -18.43
CA ASP A 385 1.62 0.75 -17.70
C ASP A 385 0.55 1.88 -17.63
N SER A 386 -0.73 1.58 -17.88
CA SER A 386 -1.81 2.55 -17.78
C SER A 386 -2.30 2.72 -16.34
N VAL A 387 -2.28 3.95 -15.83
CA VAL A 387 -2.60 4.25 -14.43
C VAL A 387 -4.09 4.12 -14.12
N GLU A 388 -4.45 3.26 -13.16
CA GLU A 388 -5.84 2.89 -12.88
C GLU A 388 -6.73 4.07 -12.48
N TYR A 389 -7.99 4.04 -12.91
CA TYR A 389 -8.97 5.09 -12.62
C TYR A 389 -9.40 5.12 -11.14
N PHE A 390 -9.31 3.97 -10.46
CA PHE A 390 -9.73 3.80 -9.06
C PHE A 390 -8.60 4.08 -8.06
N SER A 391 -7.32 3.98 -8.49
CA SER A 391 -6.17 3.99 -7.58
C SER A 391 -6.12 5.31 -6.82
N SER A 392 -6.24 5.25 -5.49
CA SER A 392 -6.18 6.42 -4.65
C SER A 392 -4.87 7.18 -4.84
N GLU A 393 -4.96 8.51 -4.87
CA GLU A 393 -3.86 9.41 -5.21
C GLU A 393 -3.62 10.47 -4.14
N GLY A 394 -2.39 10.96 -4.06
CA GLY A 394 -1.98 11.97 -3.09
C GLY A 394 -2.40 13.40 -3.44
N PRO A 395 -1.83 14.40 -2.75
CA PRO A 395 -1.02 14.25 -1.52
C PRO A 395 -1.86 13.73 -0.34
N THR A 396 -1.25 13.48 0.83
CA THR A 396 -2.01 13.41 2.10
C THR A 396 -2.79 14.71 2.32
N THR A 397 -3.78 14.73 3.24
CA THR A 397 -4.58 15.96 3.47
C THR A 397 -3.78 17.15 4.01
N ASN A 398 -2.60 16.89 4.60
CA ASN A 398 -1.62 17.90 5.00
C ASN A 398 -0.47 18.12 3.98
N GLY A 399 -0.57 17.58 2.76
CA GLY A 399 0.30 17.94 1.63
C GLY A 399 1.54 17.05 1.39
N ASN A 400 1.72 15.93 2.11
CA ASN A 400 2.86 15.04 1.92
C ASN A 400 2.74 14.20 0.64
N PRO A 401 3.87 13.90 -0.05
CA PRO A 401 3.87 13.11 -1.28
C PRO A 401 3.47 11.65 -1.04
N LYS A 402 2.46 11.19 -1.78
CA LYS A 402 1.98 9.80 -1.89
C LYS A 402 1.38 9.57 -3.30
N PRO A 403 1.38 8.33 -3.83
CA PRO A 403 2.15 7.18 -3.36
C PRO A 403 3.65 7.43 -3.53
N GLU A 404 4.49 6.62 -2.91
CA GLU A 404 5.91 6.59 -3.24
C GLU A 404 6.19 5.89 -4.58
N ILE A 405 5.39 4.89 -4.93
CA ILE A 405 5.61 3.98 -6.07
C ILE A 405 4.29 3.38 -6.56
N SER A 406 4.30 2.74 -7.73
CA SER A 406 3.18 1.94 -8.26
C SER A 406 3.63 0.55 -8.69
N ALA A 407 2.68 -0.37 -8.87
CA ALA A 407 2.93 -1.72 -9.34
C ALA A 407 1.72 -2.34 -10.08
N PRO A 408 1.90 -3.47 -10.80
CA PRO A 408 0.85 -4.07 -11.61
C PRO A 408 -0.38 -4.57 -10.83
N ASN A 409 -1.53 -4.51 -11.50
CA ASN A 409 -2.82 -5.09 -11.10
C ASN A 409 -3.56 -5.72 -12.32
N ARG A 410 -4.79 -6.22 -12.13
CA ARG A 410 -5.63 -6.95 -13.14
C ARG A 410 -5.13 -8.34 -13.56
N VAL A 411 -4.07 -8.76 -12.91
CA VAL A 411 -3.36 -10.03 -12.94
C VAL A 411 -4.27 -11.24 -12.56
N GLN A 412 -3.86 -12.49 -12.88
CA GLN A 412 -4.58 -13.77 -12.60
C GLN A 412 -4.03 -14.58 -11.38
N THR A 413 -4.89 -15.01 -10.46
CA THR A 413 -4.56 -15.99 -9.37
C THR A 413 -4.83 -17.45 -9.76
N SER A 414 -4.45 -18.42 -8.90
CA SER A 414 -5.07 -19.76 -8.87
C SER A 414 -6.58 -19.71 -8.56
N LEU A 415 -6.98 -18.76 -7.70
CA LEU A 415 -8.35 -18.58 -7.20
C LEU A 415 -9.27 -17.73 -8.10
N THR A 416 -8.75 -16.95 -9.06
CA THR A 416 -9.55 -16.04 -9.90
C THR A 416 -8.79 -15.57 -11.15
N SER A 417 -9.50 -15.43 -12.28
CA SER A 417 -8.91 -15.13 -13.59
C SER A 417 -8.50 -13.68 -13.83
N SER A 418 -9.04 -12.74 -13.06
CA SER A 418 -8.56 -11.36 -12.97
C SER A 418 -9.08 -10.75 -11.68
N PHE A 419 -8.20 -10.09 -10.95
CA PHE A 419 -8.50 -9.49 -9.66
C PHE A 419 -7.72 -8.13 -9.64
N ALA A 420 -8.27 -7.06 -9.04
CA ALA A 420 -7.88 -5.69 -9.42
C ALA A 420 -7.96 -4.68 -8.25
N GLY A 421 -6.86 -3.94 -8.04
CA GLY A 421 -6.73 -3.00 -6.92
C GLY A 421 -5.29 -2.60 -6.60
N THR A 422 -5.12 -1.55 -5.79
CA THR A 422 -3.83 -1.17 -5.20
C THR A 422 -3.24 -2.24 -4.29
N SER A 423 -4.10 -3.11 -3.81
CA SER A 423 -3.72 -4.29 -3.04
C SER A 423 -3.12 -5.40 -3.89
N ALA A 424 -3.26 -5.42 -5.23
CA ALA A 424 -2.38 -6.15 -6.16
C ALA A 424 -0.98 -5.56 -6.21
N ALA A 425 -0.92 -4.25 -6.32
CA ALA A 425 0.32 -3.54 -6.51
C ALA A 425 1.24 -3.70 -5.27
N SER A 426 0.69 -3.49 -4.07
CA SER A 426 1.40 -3.58 -2.79
C SER A 426 2.27 -4.85 -2.59
N PRO A 427 1.75 -6.08 -2.73
CA PRO A 427 2.54 -7.30 -2.54
C PRO A 427 3.56 -7.58 -3.65
N HIS A 428 3.40 -7.03 -4.87
CA HIS A 428 4.50 -7.08 -5.86
C HIS A 428 5.70 -6.31 -5.29
N VAL A 429 5.47 -5.10 -4.75
CA VAL A 429 6.51 -4.30 -4.10
C VAL A 429 7.05 -4.98 -2.83
N ALA A 430 6.22 -5.71 -2.07
CA ALA A 430 6.68 -6.48 -0.91
C ALA A 430 7.56 -7.69 -1.29
N GLY A 431 7.26 -8.37 -2.39
CA GLY A 431 8.11 -9.42 -2.96
C GLY A 431 9.42 -8.86 -3.49
N ALA A 432 9.35 -7.78 -4.28
CA ALA A 432 10.52 -7.03 -4.77
C ALA A 432 11.43 -6.55 -3.61
N ALA A 433 10.86 -6.06 -2.52
CA ALA A 433 11.60 -5.67 -1.32
C ALA A 433 12.36 -6.86 -0.69
N ALA A 434 11.84 -8.08 -0.77
CA ALA A 434 12.51 -9.29 -0.30
C ALA A 434 13.61 -9.76 -1.26
N LEU A 435 13.43 -9.64 -2.57
CA LEU A 435 14.48 -9.89 -3.57
C LEU A 435 15.66 -8.93 -3.36
N LEU A 436 15.39 -7.63 -3.16
CA LEU A 436 16.41 -6.62 -2.87
C LEU A 436 17.11 -6.87 -1.52
N LEU A 437 16.37 -7.26 -0.48
CA LEU A 437 16.98 -7.67 0.80
C LEU A 437 17.81 -8.96 0.70
N ALA A 438 17.52 -9.86 -0.22
CA ALA A 438 18.36 -11.04 -0.43
C ALA A 438 19.68 -10.69 -1.15
N LYS A 439 19.69 -9.69 -2.06
CA LYS A 439 20.94 -9.06 -2.57
C LYS A 439 21.74 -8.40 -1.42
N ASN A 440 21.08 -7.64 -0.54
CA ASN A 440 21.75 -6.96 0.60
C ASN A 440 20.93 -7.03 1.91
N PRO A 441 21.15 -8.07 2.75
CA PRO A 441 20.37 -8.28 3.98
C PRO A 441 20.52 -7.19 5.04
N ASN A 442 21.58 -6.38 4.95
CA ASN A 442 21.95 -5.36 5.93
C ASN A 442 21.24 -4.01 5.72
N MET A 443 20.45 -3.84 4.66
CA MET A 443 19.70 -2.60 4.44
C MET A 443 18.73 -2.33 5.59
N THR A 444 18.78 -1.11 6.13
CA THR A 444 17.73 -0.55 7.00
C THR A 444 16.46 -0.23 6.19
N PRO A 445 15.27 -0.13 6.81
CA PRO A 445 14.05 0.18 6.07
C PRO A 445 14.11 1.47 5.24
N PRO A 446 14.70 2.59 5.71
CA PRO A 446 14.88 3.79 4.87
C PRO A 446 15.79 3.57 3.66
N GLN A 447 16.85 2.76 3.78
CA GLN A 447 17.72 2.41 2.65
C GLN A 447 16.98 1.55 1.63
N LEU A 448 16.29 0.50 2.10
CA LEU A 448 15.47 -0.36 1.25
C LEU A 448 14.37 0.42 0.52
N ARG A 449 13.73 1.40 1.19
CA ARG A 449 12.74 2.31 0.60
C ARG A 449 13.36 3.11 -0.55
N ALA A 450 14.53 3.73 -0.33
CA ALA A 450 15.24 4.47 -1.36
C ALA A 450 15.67 3.56 -2.55
N THR A 451 16.13 2.33 -2.30
CA THR A 451 16.44 1.37 -3.36
C THR A 451 15.19 0.99 -4.17
N ILE A 452 14.06 0.74 -3.52
CA ILE A 452 12.78 0.46 -4.19
C ILE A 452 12.31 1.66 -5.02
N GLN A 453 12.49 2.89 -4.52
CA GLN A 453 12.11 4.12 -5.23
C GLN A 453 13.06 4.47 -6.40
N ALA A 454 14.25 3.87 -6.47
CA ALA A 454 15.15 3.95 -7.61
C ALA A 454 14.93 2.80 -8.63
N ALA A 455 14.49 1.63 -8.17
CA ALA A 455 14.11 0.48 -9.00
C ALA A 455 12.73 0.68 -9.64
N VAL A 456 12.59 1.69 -10.50
CA VAL A 456 11.34 2.06 -11.15
C VAL A 456 11.55 2.42 -12.62
N LYS A 457 10.57 2.05 -13.44
CA LYS A 457 10.33 2.74 -14.71
C LYS A 457 9.33 3.88 -14.47
N ASP A 458 9.68 5.08 -14.92
CA ASP A 458 8.72 6.17 -15.02
C ASP A 458 7.73 5.90 -16.16
N ILE A 459 6.44 6.09 -15.88
CA ILE A 459 5.32 5.71 -16.75
C ILE A 459 4.24 6.80 -16.88
N SER A 460 4.44 7.97 -16.27
CA SER A 460 3.39 8.99 -16.15
C SER A 460 3.96 10.41 -16.36
N THR A 461 4.09 11.21 -15.29
CA THR A 461 4.68 12.55 -15.37
C THR A 461 6.14 12.49 -14.93
N ALA A 462 7.05 12.85 -15.84
CA ALA A 462 8.50 12.79 -15.64
C ALA A 462 8.97 13.18 -14.22
N GLY A 463 9.44 12.19 -13.44
CA GLY A 463 9.83 12.32 -12.05
C GLY A 463 8.76 11.80 -11.07
N PHE A 464 8.43 12.59 -10.05
CA PHE A 464 7.42 12.23 -9.05
C PHE A 464 6.05 12.81 -9.44
N ASP A 465 5.00 11.99 -9.46
CA ASP A 465 3.61 12.46 -9.42
C ASP A 465 2.73 11.75 -8.38
N PHE A 466 1.61 12.39 -8.03
CA PHE A 466 0.71 11.92 -6.97
C PHE A 466 -0.11 10.67 -7.36
N ARG A 467 0.01 10.16 -8.60
CA ARG A 467 -0.72 8.95 -9.07
C ARG A 467 0.16 7.71 -9.06
N THR A 468 1.39 7.81 -9.57
CA THR A 468 2.34 6.68 -9.69
C THR A 468 3.56 6.78 -8.77
N GLY A 469 3.72 7.89 -8.05
CA GLY A 469 4.92 8.14 -7.25
C GLY A 469 6.11 8.39 -8.17
N PHE A 470 7.24 7.74 -7.89
CA PHE A 470 8.43 7.76 -8.76
C PHE A 470 8.31 6.88 -10.03
N GLY A 471 7.24 6.10 -10.17
CA GLY A 471 7.04 5.20 -11.32
C GLY A 471 6.52 3.83 -10.90
N ARG A 472 6.62 2.85 -11.80
CA ARG A 472 6.22 1.46 -11.57
C ARG A 472 7.45 0.60 -11.29
N ILE A 473 7.40 -0.21 -10.22
CA ILE A 473 8.49 -1.10 -9.78
C ILE A 473 9.05 -1.92 -10.95
N SER A 474 10.34 -1.76 -11.22
CA SER A 474 11.07 -2.51 -12.22
C SER A 474 12.48 -2.76 -11.68
N LEU A 475 12.82 -4.03 -11.48
CA LEU A 475 14.03 -4.43 -10.78
C LEU A 475 15.24 -4.42 -11.72
N ASP A 476 16.35 -3.97 -11.16
CA ASP A 476 17.72 -4.19 -11.62
C ASP A 476 18.16 -5.57 -11.10
N ALA A 477 18.48 -6.48 -12.02
CA ALA A 477 18.71 -7.89 -11.73
C ALA A 477 20.19 -8.24 -11.53
N ASP A 478 21.14 -7.75 -12.32
CA ASP A 478 22.58 -8.01 -12.11
C ASP A 478 23.31 -6.95 -11.26
N GLY A 479 22.84 -5.69 -11.25
CA GLY A 479 23.38 -4.58 -10.45
C GLY A 479 24.11 -3.49 -11.23
N ASP A 480 23.99 -3.44 -12.56
CA ASP A 480 24.70 -2.47 -13.41
C ASP A 480 24.15 -1.02 -13.32
N GLY A 481 22.85 -0.87 -13.10
CA GLY A 481 22.16 0.44 -13.05
C GLY A 481 21.04 0.63 -14.08
N LEU A 482 20.88 -0.27 -15.05
CA LEU A 482 19.64 -0.42 -15.81
C LEU A 482 18.59 -1.20 -14.99
N ASN A 483 17.30 -0.98 -15.28
CA ASN A 483 16.21 -1.85 -14.81
C ASN A 483 15.61 -2.64 -15.98
N HIS A 484 14.89 -3.71 -15.66
CA HIS A 484 14.24 -4.62 -16.61
C HIS A 484 13.55 -3.94 -17.82
N ASP A 485 12.88 -2.79 -17.67
CA ASP A 485 12.27 -2.14 -18.84
C ASP A 485 13.26 -1.33 -19.69
N ASP A 486 14.30 -0.75 -19.07
CA ASP A 486 15.38 -0.10 -19.81
C ASP A 486 16.21 -1.14 -20.56
N GLU A 487 16.49 -2.29 -19.96
CA GLU A 487 17.20 -3.40 -20.60
C GLU A 487 16.43 -3.94 -21.81
N LEU A 488 15.11 -4.14 -21.66
CA LEU A 488 14.22 -4.47 -22.79
C LEU A 488 14.09 -3.36 -23.84
N PHE A 489 14.37 -2.10 -23.50
CA PHE A 489 14.35 -0.97 -24.42
C PHE A 489 15.66 -0.82 -25.22
N TYR A 490 16.82 -1.02 -24.57
CA TYR A 490 18.13 -0.98 -25.21
C TYR A 490 18.50 -2.31 -25.90
N GLY A 491 17.81 -3.41 -25.57
CA GLY A 491 18.03 -4.74 -26.15
C GLY A 491 19.14 -5.53 -25.47
N THR A 492 19.45 -5.20 -24.21
CA THR A 492 20.48 -5.84 -23.40
C THR A 492 19.94 -7.07 -22.65
N SER A 493 20.78 -7.73 -21.87
CA SER A 493 20.49 -8.99 -21.16
C SER A 493 20.19 -8.75 -19.67
N PRO A 494 18.93 -8.91 -19.19
CA PRO A 494 18.52 -8.65 -17.80
C PRO A 494 19.14 -9.50 -16.67
N ILE A 495 20.28 -10.13 -16.91
CA ILE A 495 20.99 -11.04 -15.99
C ILE A 495 22.51 -11.01 -16.21
N ASN A 496 23.02 -10.06 -17.01
CA ASN A 496 24.43 -9.98 -17.40
C ASN A 496 24.83 -8.54 -17.75
N ALA A 497 25.35 -7.82 -16.75
CA ALA A 497 25.72 -6.40 -16.75
C ALA A 497 26.66 -5.91 -17.87
N ASP A 498 27.26 -6.82 -18.64
CA ASP A 498 28.20 -6.61 -19.75
C ASP A 498 27.72 -7.53 -20.89
N THR A 499 26.70 -7.06 -21.64
CA THR A 499 25.86 -7.93 -22.48
C THR A 499 26.64 -8.62 -23.59
N ASP A 500 27.68 -7.99 -24.15
CA ASP A 500 28.54 -8.59 -25.19
C ASP A 500 29.91 -9.10 -24.70
N GLY A 501 30.29 -8.82 -23.46
CA GLY A 501 31.43 -9.41 -22.76
C GLY A 501 32.77 -8.69 -22.96
N ASP A 502 32.76 -7.37 -23.19
CA ASP A 502 33.95 -6.57 -23.48
C ASP A 502 34.63 -5.97 -22.24
N GLY A 503 33.96 -5.92 -21.09
CA GLY A 503 34.45 -5.37 -19.83
C GLY A 503 33.99 -3.94 -19.51
N LEU A 504 33.15 -3.34 -20.35
CA LEU A 504 32.27 -2.24 -19.96
C LEU A 504 30.92 -2.78 -19.44
N SER A 505 30.18 -1.95 -18.71
CA SER A 505 28.78 -2.29 -18.35
C SER A 505 27.81 -1.60 -19.29
N ASP A 506 26.64 -2.20 -19.47
CA ASP A 506 25.61 -1.72 -20.41
C ASP A 506 25.19 -0.27 -20.11
N TRP A 507 24.97 0.06 -18.83
CA TRP A 507 24.72 1.42 -18.36
C TRP A 507 25.88 2.37 -18.68
N ALA A 508 27.12 1.93 -18.52
CA ALA A 508 28.30 2.75 -18.77
C ALA A 508 28.46 3.05 -20.27
N GLU A 509 28.20 2.07 -21.14
CA GLU A 509 28.18 2.23 -22.59
C GLU A 509 27.12 3.26 -23.01
N ILE A 510 25.88 3.12 -22.54
CA ILE A 510 24.76 4.02 -22.87
C ILE A 510 25.00 5.44 -22.33
N PHE A 511 25.24 5.59 -21.02
CA PHE A 511 25.16 6.88 -20.34
C PHE A 511 26.52 7.58 -20.12
N THR A 512 27.64 6.86 -20.20
CA THR A 512 28.99 7.45 -20.03
C THR A 512 29.76 7.55 -21.35
N TYR A 513 29.64 6.58 -22.26
CA TYR A 513 30.50 6.48 -23.44
C TYR A 513 29.78 6.73 -24.79
N GLY A 514 28.47 6.55 -24.86
CA GLY A 514 27.67 6.69 -26.08
C GLY A 514 27.93 5.57 -27.10
N THR A 515 28.18 4.36 -26.61
CA THR A 515 28.46 3.14 -27.40
C THR A 515 27.24 2.21 -27.44
N ASN A 516 27.37 1.04 -28.08
CA ASN A 516 26.28 0.08 -28.24
C ASN A 516 26.55 -1.18 -27.40
N PRO A 517 25.80 -1.44 -26.31
CA PRO A 517 26.00 -2.55 -25.36
C PRO A 517 25.59 -3.93 -25.91
N THR A 518 25.63 -4.10 -27.23
CA THR A 518 25.31 -5.37 -27.91
C THR A 518 26.34 -5.72 -28.99
N VAL A 519 27.40 -4.92 -29.11
CA VAL A 519 28.47 -5.04 -30.11
C VAL A 519 29.77 -4.55 -29.49
N SER A 520 30.61 -5.50 -29.09
CA SER A 520 31.89 -5.29 -28.41
C SER A 520 32.74 -4.17 -29.02
N ASN A 521 33.01 -3.16 -28.20
CA ASN A 521 33.74 -1.94 -28.55
C ASN A 521 35.23 -2.03 -28.12
N LYS A 522 35.61 -3.04 -27.32
CA LYS A 522 36.98 -3.31 -26.86
C LYS A 522 37.96 -3.42 -28.02
N GLY A 523 38.94 -2.52 -28.00
CA GLY A 523 39.94 -2.35 -29.05
C GLY A 523 39.57 -1.31 -30.12
N ASP A 524 38.34 -0.78 -30.17
CA ASP A 524 37.96 0.30 -31.09
C ASP A 524 38.35 1.65 -30.47
N ILE A 525 39.48 2.19 -30.91
CA ILE A 525 40.11 3.41 -30.38
C ILE A 525 40.56 4.37 -31.49
N SER A 526 40.23 4.06 -32.75
CA SER A 526 40.63 4.81 -33.94
C SER A 526 39.42 5.33 -34.74
N PRO A 527 39.47 6.57 -35.26
CA PRO A 527 40.45 7.61 -34.94
C PRO A 527 40.36 8.09 -33.48
N LYS A 528 41.48 8.60 -32.96
CA LYS A 528 41.61 9.02 -31.56
C LYS A 528 40.52 10.01 -31.16
N GLY A 529 39.84 9.74 -30.05
CA GLY A 529 38.72 10.52 -29.52
C GLY A 529 37.36 10.33 -30.22
N ALA A 530 37.29 9.55 -31.30
CA ALA A 530 36.04 9.26 -32.02
C ALA A 530 36.11 7.90 -32.76
N PRO A 531 36.00 6.76 -32.04
CA PRO A 531 36.11 5.41 -32.63
C PRO A 531 35.11 5.15 -33.78
N ASP A 532 35.52 4.33 -34.76
CA ASP A 532 34.83 4.16 -36.05
C ASP A 532 33.95 2.88 -36.16
N GLY A 533 33.86 2.11 -35.06
CA GLY A 533 33.11 0.87 -34.94
C GLY A 533 33.84 -0.36 -35.50
N LYS A 534 35.17 -0.33 -35.64
CA LYS A 534 35.95 -1.43 -36.24
C LYS A 534 37.36 -1.52 -35.67
N VAL A 535 37.58 -2.52 -34.81
CA VAL A 535 38.94 -2.91 -34.41
C VAL A 535 39.76 -3.32 -35.64
N ASN A 536 40.76 -2.52 -36.00
CA ASN A 536 41.58 -2.67 -37.19
C ASN A 536 43.06 -2.29 -36.93
N ILE A 537 43.90 -2.23 -37.97
CA ILE A 537 45.33 -1.91 -37.83
C ILE A 537 45.59 -0.47 -37.35
N SER A 538 44.63 0.43 -37.54
CA SER A 538 44.67 1.81 -37.07
C SER A 538 44.62 1.89 -35.54
N ASP A 539 43.81 1.03 -34.92
CA ASP A 539 43.71 0.89 -33.46
C ASP A 539 45.00 0.31 -32.89
N LEU A 540 45.55 -0.73 -33.52
CA LEU A 540 46.83 -1.31 -33.11
C LEU A 540 47.97 -0.28 -33.13
N LEU A 541 47.94 0.66 -34.07
CA LEU A 541 48.90 1.78 -34.12
C LEU A 541 48.69 2.76 -32.95
N ILE A 542 47.44 3.08 -32.58
CA ILE A 542 47.13 3.96 -31.44
C ILE A 542 47.47 3.28 -30.10
N LEU A 543 47.08 2.01 -29.93
CA LEU A 543 47.43 1.19 -28.75
C LEU A 543 48.94 1.11 -28.54
N THR A 544 49.70 0.85 -29.62
CA THR A 544 51.17 0.85 -29.56
C THR A 544 51.70 2.21 -29.11
N ARG A 545 51.13 3.33 -29.59
CA ARG A 545 51.52 4.69 -29.17
C ARG A 545 51.16 5.02 -27.72
N PHE A 546 50.08 4.44 -27.17
CA PHE A 546 49.77 4.55 -25.73
C PHE A 546 50.80 3.78 -24.90
N VAL A 547 51.12 2.54 -25.28
CA VAL A 547 52.07 1.67 -24.56
C VAL A 547 53.52 2.18 -24.64
N GLU A 548 53.93 2.77 -25.76
CA GLU A 548 55.22 3.45 -25.91
C GLU A 548 55.26 4.84 -25.24
N GLY A 549 54.15 5.32 -24.66
CA GLY A 549 54.06 6.63 -24.00
C GLY A 549 54.13 7.83 -24.97
N LEU A 550 53.92 7.60 -26.27
CA LEU A 550 53.95 8.62 -27.32
C LEU A 550 52.67 9.46 -27.37
N ASP A 551 51.54 8.88 -26.96
CA ASP A 551 50.26 9.55 -26.76
C ASP A 551 49.69 9.23 -25.38
N THR A 552 49.03 10.20 -24.73
CA THR A 552 48.25 9.93 -23.51
C THR A 552 46.81 9.53 -23.88
N PRO A 553 46.28 8.38 -23.44
CA PRO A 553 44.88 8.02 -23.63
C PRO A 553 43.95 8.83 -22.72
N THR A 554 42.72 9.04 -23.17
CA THR A 554 41.58 9.40 -22.29
C THR A 554 41.15 8.20 -21.43
N ILE A 555 40.25 8.41 -20.45
CA ILE A 555 39.74 7.32 -19.59
C ILE A 555 39.03 6.24 -20.44
N ARG A 556 38.16 6.64 -21.39
CA ARG A 556 37.49 5.72 -22.32
C ARG A 556 38.49 4.97 -23.19
N GLU A 557 39.42 5.69 -23.84
CA GLU A 557 40.45 5.06 -24.67
C GLU A 557 41.31 4.08 -23.89
N LYS A 558 41.62 4.36 -22.61
CA LYS A 558 42.40 3.45 -21.76
C LYS A 558 41.62 2.17 -21.41
N LEU A 559 40.31 2.25 -21.20
CA LEU A 559 39.46 1.07 -20.95
C LEU A 559 39.32 0.20 -22.20
N LEU A 560 39.03 0.81 -23.35
CA LEU A 560 38.90 0.09 -24.62
C LEU A 560 40.25 -0.48 -25.12
N ALA A 561 41.37 0.18 -24.81
CA ALA A 561 42.72 -0.28 -25.13
C ALA A 561 43.25 -1.40 -24.20
N ASP A 562 42.67 -1.56 -23.01
CA ASP A 562 43.04 -2.61 -22.05
C ASP A 562 42.38 -3.93 -22.50
N MET A 563 43.07 -4.66 -23.36
CA MET A 563 42.59 -5.93 -23.93
C MET A 563 42.57 -7.06 -22.88
N ASN A 564 43.21 -6.87 -21.72
CA ASN A 564 43.39 -7.91 -20.70
C ASN A 564 42.66 -7.65 -19.36
N ASN A 565 42.05 -6.47 -19.20
CA ASN A 565 41.30 -6.01 -18.02
C ASN A 565 42.11 -6.04 -16.70
N ASP A 566 43.43 -5.78 -16.75
CA ASP A 566 44.27 -5.68 -15.53
C ASP A 566 44.55 -4.23 -15.09
N GLY A 567 44.02 -3.25 -15.82
CA GLY A 567 44.14 -1.83 -15.55
C GLY A 567 45.46 -1.21 -16.03
N VAL A 568 46.30 -1.93 -16.77
CA VAL A 568 47.63 -1.45 -17.20
C VAL A 568 47.85 -1.71 -18.69
N LEU A 569 47.80 -0.65 -19.50
CA LEU A 569 48.19 -0.73 -20.92
C LEU A 569 49.67 -1.12 -21.03
N ASP A 570 49.95 -2.34 -21.48
CA ASP A 570 51.30 -2.78 -21.80
C ASP A 570 51.38 -3.67 -23.06
N ILE A 571 52.54 -4.30 -23.26
CA ILE A 571 52.82 -5.15 -24.42
C ILE A 571 51.84 -6.34 -24.54
N ARG A 572 51.21 -6.78 -23.44
CA ARG A 572 50.19 -7.83 -23.41
C ARG A 572 48.97 -7.44 -24.23
N ASP A 573 48.53 -6.18 -24.15
CA ASP A 573 47.38 -5.70 -24.90
C ASP A 573 47.69 -5.60 -26.40
N VAL A 574 48.89 -5.10 -26.73
CA VAL A 574 49.41 -5.08 -28.11
C VAL A 574 49.47 -6.49 -28.70
N LEU A 575 49.83 -7.50 -27.91
CA LEU A 575 49.85 -8.91 -28.31
C LEU A 575 48.45 -9.51 -28.45
N LEU A 576 47.50 -9.13 -27.61
CA LEU A 576 46.10 -9.56 -27.70
C LEU A 576 45.40 -8.95 -28.92
N MET A 577 45.53 -7.64 -29.14
CA MET A 577 45.00 -6.96 -30.33
C MET A 577 45.66 -7.46 -31.62
N ARG A 578 46.96 -7.78 -31.62
CA ARG A 578 47.61 -8.47 -32.75
C ARG A 578 46.96 -9.82 -33.05
N ARG A 579 46.71 -10.63 -32.02
CA ARG A 579 46.04 -11.94 -32.17
C ARG A 579 44.62 -11.77 -32.71
N LEU A 580 43.86 -10.78 -32.22
CA LEU A 580 42.51 -10.46 -32.70
C LEU A 580 42.51 -10.14 -34.20
N LEU A 581 43.52 -9.38 -34.66
CA LEU A 581 43.71 -8.96 -36.05
C LEU A 581 44.42 -10.02 -36.94
N GLY A 582 44.81 -11.16 -36.37
CA GLY A 582 45.44 -12.27 -37.11
C GLY A 582 46.93 -12.11 -37.43
N PHE A 583 47.69 -11.36 -36.62
CA PHE A 583 49.14 -11.14 -36.74
C PHE A 583 49.99 -12.06 -35.84
#